data_AF-A0A7G8H3M5-F1
#
_entry.id   AF-A0A7G8H3M5-F1
#
_cell.length_a   1.000
_cell.length_b   1.000
_cell.length_c   1.000
_cell.angle_alpha   90.00
_cell.angle_beta   90.00
_cell.angle_gamma   90.00
#
_symmetry.space_group_name_H-M   'P 1'
#
loop_
_entity.id
_entity.type
_entity.pdbx_description
1 polymer ?
#
loop_
_entity_poly.entity_id
_entity_poly.type
_entity_poly.pdbx_seq_one_letter_code
_entity_poly.pdbx_strand_id
1 'polypeptide(L)' 'MTFKELVASFNQQKTSWEELCLEIRCESCFASVFDEVNEQMGSSSDALVRLADEFPSHYKSYAKERGLAQP' A
#
# COMPACT_ATOMS: atom_id res chain seq x y z
N MET A 1 2.75 13.07 -9.57
CA MET A 1 3.61 12.00 -9.07
C MET A 1 2.82 10.71 -9.19
N THR A 2 3.40 9.64 -9.73
CA THR A 2 2.71 8.34 -9.82
C THR A 2 2.88 7.55 -8.52
N PHE A 3 1.99 6.58 -8.24
CA PHE A 3 2.14 5.70 -7.06
C PHE A 3 3.45 4.92 -7.09
N LYS A 4 3.91 4.53 -8.29
CA LYS A 4 5.22 3.91 -8.49
C LYS A 4 6.37 4.78 -8.01
N GLU A 5 6.39 6.05 -8.40
CA GLU A 5 7.40 7.02 -7.97
C GLU A 5 7.31 7.33 -6.47
N LEU A 6 6.10 7.37 -5.92
CA LEU A 6 5.86 7.57 -4.49
C LEU A 6 6.44 6.42 -3.66
N VAL A 7 6.11 5.18 -4.02
CA VAL A 7 6.63 3.98 -3.34
C VAL A 7 8.14 3.86 -3.52
N ALA A 8 8.67 4.16 -4.70
CA ALA A 8 10.12 4.19 -4.94
C ALA A 8 10.82 5.24 -4.06
N SER A 9 10.21 6.42 -3.90
CA SER A 9 10.74 7.49 -3.05
C SER A 9 10.69 7.13 -1.57
N PHE A 10 9.61 6.46 -1.13
CA PHE A 10 9.50 5.90 0.22
C PHE A 10 10.56 4.82 0.49
N ASN A 11 10.79 3.91 -0.47
CA ASN A 11 11.84 2.89 -0.39
C ASN A 11 13.25 3.51 -0.28
N GLN A 12 13.47 4.62 -0.97
CA GLN A 12 14.70 5.41 -0.89
C GLN A 12 14.78 6.32 0.34
N GLN A 13 13.80 6.25 1.25
CA GLN A 13 13.69 7.12 2.44
C GLN A 13 13.66 8.62 2.11
N LYS A 14 13.22 8.98 0.91
CA LYS A 14 13.03 10.37 0.46
C LYS A 14 11.64 10.91 0.80
N THR A 15 10.69 10.03 1.03
CA THR A 15 9.31 10.34 1.38
C THR A 15 8.98 9.64 2.69
N SER A 16 8.23 10.34 3.55
CA SER A 16 7.82 9.81 4.86
C SER A 16 6.60 8.89 4.72
N TRP A 17 6.38 8.04 5.72
CA TRP A 17 5.18 7.20 5.79
C TRP A 17 3.89 8.02 5.71
N GLU A 18 3.82 9.12 6.45
CA GLU A 18 2.66 10.01 6.48
C GLU A 18 2.32 10.56 5.08
N GLU A 19 3.34 10.96 4.31
CA GLU A 19 3.14 11.44 2.94
C GLU A 19 2.65 10.33 1.99
N LEU A 20 3.16 9.11 2.17
CA LEU A 20 2.66 7.95 1.43
C LEU A 20 1.18 7.67 1.74
N CYS A 21 0.79 7.77 3.01
CA CYS A 21 -0.60 7.58 3.44
C CYS A 21 -1.54 8.70 2.95
N LEU A 22 -1.08 9.95 2.86
CA LEU A 22 -1.89 11.08 2.39
C LEU A 22 -2.36 10.94 0.94
N GLU A 23 -1.61 10.18 0.13
CA GLU A 23 -1.97 9.89 -1.26
C GLU A 23 -3.02 8.77 -1.38
N ILE A 24 -3.23 7.99 -0.31
CA ILE A 24 -4.26 6.94 -0.24
C ILE A 24 -5.58 7.59 0.16
N ARG A 25 -6.31 8.08 -0.83
CA ARG A 25 -7.63 8.74 -0.61
C ARG A 25 -8.83 7.84 -0.92
N CYS A 26 -8.57 6.64 -1.44
CA CYS A 26 -9.59 5.76 -1.98
C CYS A 26 -9.12 4.29 -2.00
N GLU A 27 -10.06 3.36 -2.15
CA GLU A 27 -9.75 1.91 -2.23
C GLU A 27 -8.84 1.58 -3.43
N SER A 28 -9.07 2.18 -4.59
CA SER A 28 -8.21 1.99 -5.76
C SER A 28 -6.80 2.57 -5.55
N CYS A 29 -6.70 3.68 -4.83
CA CYS A 29 -5.44 4.33 -4.46
C CYS A 29 -4.63 3.39 -3.55
N PHE A 30 -5.28 2.83 -2.54
CA PHE A 30 -4.71 1.82 -1.65
C PHE A 30 -4.22 0.61 -2.43
N ALA A 31 -5.06 0.04 -3.30
CA ALA A 31 -4.71 -1.12 -4.11
C ALA A 31 -3.45 -0.87 -4.95
N SER A 32 -3.37 0.27 -5.63
CA SER A 32 -2.19 0.64 -6.43
C SER A 32 -0.93 0.81 -5.58
N VAL A 33 -1.02 1.47 -4.43
CA VAL A 33 0.13 1.62 -3.52
C VAL A 33 0.55 0.27 -2.95
N PHE A 34 -0.40 -0.57 -2.54
CA PHE A 34 -0.14 -1.89 -1.98
C PHE A 34 0.53 -2.83 -2.99
N ASP A 35 0.01 -2.89 -4.23
CA ASP A 35 0.62 -3.66 -5.31
C ASP A 35 2.05 -3.15 -5.62
N GLU A 36 2.25 -1.83 -5.72
CA GLU A 36 3.59 -1.25 -5.96
C GLU A 36 4.56 -1.52 -4.81
N VAL A 37 4.12 -1.44 -3.55
CA VAL A 37 4.96 -1.79 -2.38
C VAL A 37 5.31 -3.28 -2.43
N ASN A 38 4.35 -4.13 -2.78
CA ASN A 38 4.58 -5.57 -2.91
C ASN A 38 5.56 -5.91 -4.05
N GLU A 39 5.46 -5.22 -5.19
CA GLU A 39 6.36 -5.41 -6.32
C GLU A 39 7.78 -4.86 -6.05
N GLN A 40 7.90 -3.70 -5.40
CA GLN A 40 9.19 -3.03 -5.20
C GLN A 40 9.93 -3.46 -3.93
N MET A 41 9.21 -3.74 -2.84
CA MET A 41 9.77 -4.10 -1.54
C MET A 41 9.55 -5.58 -1.17
N GLY A 42 8.70 -6.30 -1.91
CA GLY A 42 8.39 -7.70 -1.68
C GLY A 42 7.21 -7.92 -0.71
N SER A 43 6.60 -9.11 -0.81
CA SER A 43 5.40 -9.50 -0.07
C SER A 43 5.58 -9.64 1.45
N SER A 44 6.82 -9.60 1.93
CA SER A 44 7.17 -9.65 3.36
C SER A 44 7.59 -8.29 3.91
N SER A 45 7.37 -7.22 3.15
CA SER A 45 7.69 -5.87 3.59
C SER A 45 6.80 -5.45 4.76
N ASP A 46 7.43 -4.90 5.80
CA ASP A 46 6.76 -4.27 6.94
C ASP A 46 5.77 -3.17 6.50
N ALA A 47 6.07 -2.49 5.38
CA ALA A 47 5.21 -1.48 4.80
C ALA A 47 3.82 -2.03 4.38
N LEU A 48 3.73 -3.27 3.90
CA LEU A 48 2.45 -3.89 3.56
C LEU A 48 1.61 -4.16 4.80
N VAL A 49 2.25 -4.63 5.88
CA VAL A 49 1.61 -4.88 7.17
C VAL A 49 1.08 -3.56 7.73
N ARG A 50 1.92 -2.52 7.72
CA ARG A 50 1.52 -1.18 8.18
C ARG A 50 0.41 -0.58 7.31
N LEU A 51 0.41 -0.80 5.99
CA LEU A 51 -0.67 -0.35 5.11
C LEU A 51 -2.00 -1.02 5.47
N ALA A 52 -1.96 -2.33 5.73
CA ALA A 52 -3.15 -3.08 6.14
C ALA A 52 -3.69 -2.65 7.52
N ASP A 53 -2.80 -2.27 8.44
CA ASP A 53 -3.17 -1.80 9.78
C ASP A 53 -3.71 -0.37 9.77
N GLU A 54 -3.11 0.53 8.99
CA GLU A 54 -3.52 1.94 8.87
C GLU A 54 -4.83 2.09 8.08
N PHE A 55 -5.04 1.25 7.05
CA PHE A 55 -6.21 1.29 6.19
C PHE A 55 -6.97 -0.05 6.19
N PRO A 56 -7.50 -0.51 7.34
CA PRO A 56 -8.06 -1.85 7.48
C PRO A 56 -9.32 -2.04 6.63
N SER A 57 -10.12 -0.99 6.46
CA SER A 57 -11.31 -1.01 5.60
C SER A 57 -10.93 -1.20 4.13
N HIS A 58 -9.92 -0.48 3.63
CA HIS A 58 -9.46 -0.60 2.25
C HIS A 58 -8.78 -1.94 2.02
N TYR A 59 -7.96 -2.41 2.96
CA TYR A 59 -7.34 -3.73 2.90
C TYR A 59 -8.38 -4.84 2.88
N LYS A 60 -9.45 -4.76 3.70
CA LYS A 60 -10.52 -5.76 3.70
C LYS A 60 -11.25 -5.84 2.36
N SER A 61 -11.58 -4.69 1.77
CA SER A 61 -12.17 -4.65 0.42
C SER A 61 -11.20 -5.20 -0.62
N TYR A 62 -9.95 -4.75 -0.62
CA TYR A 62 -8.89 -5.23 -1.52
C TYR A 62 -8.70 -6.74 -1.43
N ALA A 63 -8.58 -7.27 -0.21
CA ALA A 63 -8.40 -8.70 0.03
C ALA A 63 -9.64 -9.50 -0.41
N LYS A 64 -10.85 -8.96 -0.25
CA LYS A 64 -12.08 -9.58 -0.75
C LYS A 64 -12.10 -9.61 -2.28
N GLU A 65 -11.74 -8.52 -2.95
CA GLU A 65 -11.70 -8.44 -4.41
C GLU A 65 -10.61 -9.33 -5.02
N ARG A 66 -9.45 -9.43 -4.36
CA ARG A 66 -8.33 -10.27 -4.79
C ARG A 66 -8.45 -11.74 -4.37
N GLY A 67 -9.47 -12.11 -3.59
CA GLY A 67 -9.61 -13.46 -3.04
C GLY A 67 -8.54 -13.83 -2.00
N LEU A 68 -7.87 -12.82 -1.43
CA LEU A 68 -6.87 -12.96 -0.37
C LEU A 68 -7.49 -12.97 1.04
N ALA A 69 -8.78 -12.64 1.15
CA ALA A 69 -9.54 -12.79 2.38
C ALA A 69 -9.67 -14.29 2.69
N GLN A 70 -8.79 -14.81 3.55
CA GLN A 70 -8.96 -16.14 4.10
C GLN A 70 -10.25 -16.19 4.95
N PRO A 71 -10.99 -17.31 4.92
CA PRO A 71 -12.24 -17.51 5.64
C PRO A 71 -12.09 -17.46 7.16
#